data_AF-A0A2D6A6R0-F1
#
_entry.id   AF-A0A2D6A6R0-F1
#
_cell.length_a   1.000
_cell.length_b   1.000
_cell.length_c   1.000
_cell.angle_alpha   90.00
_cell.angle_beta   90.00
_cell.angle_gamma   90.00
#
_symmetry.space_group_name_H-M   'P 1'
#
loop_
_entity.id
_entity.type
_entity.pdbx_description
1 polymer ?
#
loop_
_entity_poly.entity_id
_entity_poly.type
_entity_poly.pdbx_seq_one_letter_code
_entity_poly.pdbx_strand_id
1 'polypeptide(L)'
;MGTLKHGFFSGLTLIAACTAVPKGDKVGLTSLMKELRAAQLTGDTATAARITRGLIPNEARIRLGLRTGNDDMAKAIASIYARLPTDDGAWAGAFAAPAGNTEVQVHAATTEELATNAGSGEFPGGARRVAKAILKPQTTYYEVEFVKPGHSAGMKYHLFFWDGSAWCMLGPVWRRMKE
;
A
#
# COMPACT_ATOMS: atom_id res chain seq x y z
N MET A 1 53.98 -32.35 -25.05
CA MET A 1 52.90 -31.72 -25.83
C MET A 1 51.58 -32.30 -25.36
N GLY A 2 50.59 -31.47 -25.02
CA GLY A 2 49.20 -31.91 -24.85
C GLY A 2 48.56 -31.65 -23.49
N THR A 3 48.44 -30.39 -23.11
CA THR A 3 47.53 -29.90 -22.06
C THR A 3 46.07 -30.16 -22.46
N LEU A 4 45.23 -30.70 -21.58
CA LEU A 4 43.76 -30.64 -21.71
C LEU A 4 43.13 -30.36 -20.34
N LYS A 5 42.21 -29.39 -20.39
CA LYS A 5 41.80 -28.48 -19.33
C LYS A 5 40.67 -29.09 -18.49
N HIS A 6 40.75 -28.85 -17.18
CA HIS A 6 39.63 -29.06 -16.25
C HIS A 6 38.50 -28.07 -16.58
N GLY A 7 37.32 -28.59 -16.92
CA GLY A 7 36.10 -27.81 -17.05
C GLY A 7 35.50 -27.53 -15.67
N PHE A 8 35.58 -26.26 -15.24
CA PHE A 8 34.83 -25.75 -14.10
C PHE A 8 33.45 -25.29 -14.59
N PHE A 9 32.40 -26.08 -14.34
CA PHE A 9 31.02 -25.61 -14.46
C PHE A 9 30.63 -24.95 -13.14
N SER A 10 30.79 -23.63 -13.06
CA SER A 10 30.18 -22.80 -12.01
C SER A 10 28.72 -22.54 -12.40
N GLY A 11 27.82 -23.43 -11.98
CA GLY A 11 26.38 -23.26 -12.12
C GLY A 11 25.87 -22.18 -11.17
N LEU A 12 25.75 -20.94 -11.66
CA LEU A 12 25.05 -19.87 -10.98
C LEU A 12 23.54 -20.13 -11.12
N THR A 13 22.93 -20.76 -10.11
CA THR A 13 21.47 -20.89 -10.03
C THR A 13 20.88 -19.51 -9.75
N LEU A 14 20.42 -18.83 -10.80
CA LEU A 14 19.60 -17.64 -10.70
C LEU A 14 18.23 -18.07 -10.14
N ILE A 15 18.02 -17.94 -8.83
CA ILE A 15 16.68 -18.08 -8.25
C ILE A 15 15.91 -16.83 -8.68
N ALA A 16 15.19 -16.94 -9.80
CA ALA A 16 14.17 -15.99 -10.16
C ALA A 16 13.05 -16.08 -9.11
N ALA A 17 13.09 -15.19 -8.12
CA ALA A 17 11.95 -14.95 -7.25
C ALA A 17 10.83 -14.39 -8.12
N CYS A 18 10.00 -15.27 -8.69
CA CYS A 18 8.75 -14.91 -9.31
C CYS A 18 7.84 -14.41 -8.20
N THR A 19 7.91 -13.12 -7.89
CA THR A 19 6.98 -12.48 -6.96
C THR A 19 5.62 -12.51 -7.62
N ALA A 20 4.80 -13.49 -7.27
CA ALA A 20 3.41 -13.56 -7.70
C ALA A 20 2.73 -12.21 -7.45
N VAL A 21 2.00 -11.71 -8.43
CA VAL A 21 1.23 -10.47 -8.28
C VAL A 21 0.32 -10.63 -7.06
N PRO A 22 0.39 -9.75 -6.05
CA PRO A 22 -0.42 -9.87 -4.85
C PRO A 22 -1.90 -9.94 -5.24
N LYS A 23 -2.65 -10.86 -4.63
CA LYS A 23 -4.10 -10.95 -4.85
C LYS A 23 -4.77 -9.64 -4.40
N GLY A 24 -5.79 -9.19 -5.13
CA GLY A 24 -6.60 -8.01 -4.82
C GLY A 24 -7.59 -8.22 -3.68
N ASP A 25 -7.18 -8.86 -2.58
CA ASP A 25 -7.99 -9.10 -1.39
C ASP A 25 -7.25 -8.80 -0.08
N LYS A 26 -7.94 -8.92 1.06
CA LYS A 26 -7.37 -8.66 2.39
C LYS A 26 -6.09 -9.47 2.65
N VAL A 27 -6.03 -10.72 2.19
CA VAL A 27 -4.87 -11.59 2.39
C VAL A 27 -3.68 -11.08 1.59
N GLY A 28 -3.89 -10.73 0.32
CA GLY A 28 -2.84 -10.18 -0.54
C GLY A 28 -2.26 -8.87 0.01
N LEU A 29 -3.11 -7.94 0.47
CA LEU A 29 -2.62 -6.71 1.11
C LEU A 29 -1.87 -7.01 2.41
N THR A 30 -2.39 -7.91 3.25
CA THR A 30 -1.74 -8.30 4.50
C THR A 30 -0.33 -8.85 4.23
N SER A 31 -0.18 -9.73 3.24
CA SER A 31 1.11 -10.30 2.86
C SER A 31 2.08 -9.24 2.37
N LEU A 32 1.64 -8.33 1.49
CA LEU A 32 2.47 -7.23 0.98
C LEU A 32 2.95 -6.31 2.11
N MET A 33 2.07 -5.98 3.05
CA MET A 33 2.42 -5.08 4.17
C MET A 33 3.30 -5.78 5.22
N LYS A 34 3.20 -7.11 5.37
CA LYS A 34 4.15 -7.90 6.15
C LYS A 34 5.53 -7.94 5.51
N GLU A 35 5.62 -8.09 4.20
CA GLU A 35 6.88 -8.02 3.44
C GLU A 35 7.53 -6.65 3.60
N LEU A 36 6.77 -5.57 3.42
CA LEU A 36 7.23 -4.19 3.67
C LEU A 36 7.76 -4.04 5.11
N ARG A 37 7.02 -4.54 6.09
CA ARG A 37 7.42 -4.42 7.50
C ARG A 37 8.70 -5.17 7.80
N ALA A 38 8.84 -6.39 7.28
CA ALA A 38 10.06 -7.18 7.44
C ALA A 38 11.27 -6.48 6.81
N ALA A 39 11.12 -5.91 5.61
CA ALA A 39 12.16 -5.14 4.95
C ALA A 39 12.58 -3.91 5.78
N GLN A 40 11.62 -3.17 6.32
CA GLN A 40 11.89 -2.03 7.20
C GLN A 40 12.64 -2.42 8.48
N LEU A 41 12.25 -3.53 9.13
CA LEU A 41 12.86 -4.00 10.38
C LEU A 41 14.28 -4.55 10.18
N THR A 42 14.58 -5.08 9.00
CA THR A 42 15.91 -5.61 8.65
C THR A 42 16.82 -4.57 7.98
N GLY A 43 16.30 -3.37 7.71
CA GLY A 43 17.03 -2.31 7.01
C GLY A 43 17.17 -2.54 5.50
N ASP A 44 16.44 -3.50 4.91
CA ASP A 44 16.37 -3.71 3.46
C ASP A 44 15.60 -2.56 2.79
N THR A 45 16.34 -1.47 2.58
CA THR A 45 15.84 -0.21 2.06
C THR A 45 15.36 -0.36 0.61
N ALA A 46 16.01 -1.21 -0.18
CA ALA A 46 15.66 -1.44 -1.58
C ALA A 46 14.29 -2.11 -1.71
N THR A 47 14.05 -3.19 -0.95
CA THR A 47 12.75 -3.88 -0.95
C THR A 47 11.65 -2.98 -0.41
N ALA A 48 11.89 -2.30 0.73
CA ALA A 48 10.92 -1.39 1.31
C ALA A 48 10.56 -0.25 0.34
N ALA A 49 11.55 0.37 -0.30
CA ALA A 49 11.33 1.43 -1.28
C ALA A 49 10.54 0.94 -2.50
N ARG A 50 10.86 -0.25 -3.03
CA ARG A 50 10.13 -0.86 -4.16
C ARG A 50 8.65 -1.07 -3.83
N ILE A 51 8.35 -1.66 -2.66
CA ILE A 51 6.96 -1.92 -2.26
C ILE A 51 6.20 -0.60 -2.07
N THR A 52 6.78 0.35 -1.34
CA THR A 52 6.15 1.66 -1.13
C THR A 52 5.85 2.36 -2.45
N ARG A 53 6.79 2.39 -3.40
CA ARG A 53 6.56 3.00 -4.72
C ARG A 53 5.39 2.35 -5.46
N GLY A 54 5.26 1.03 -5.37
CA GLY A 54 4.15 0.29 -5.98
C GLY A 54 2.77 0.68 -5.42
N LEU A 55 2.73 1.03 -4.13
CA LEU A 55 1.53 1.46 -3.42
C LEU A 55 1.11 2.90 -3.74
N ILE A 56 2.02 3.74 -4.24
CA ILE A 56 1.73 5.13 -4.58
C ILE A 56 1.22 5.21 -6.03
N PRO A 57 -0.08 5.49 -6.23
CA PRO A 57 -0.66 5.56 -7.56
C PRO A 57 -0.31 6.88 -8.27
N ASN A 58 -0.19 6.81 -9.59
CA ASN A 58 -0.26 8.00 -10.43
C ASN A 58 -1.72 8.46 -10.60
N GLU A 59 -1.93 9.60 -11.26
CA GLU A 59 -3.26 10.20 -11.43
C GLU A 59 -4.27 9.27 -12.13
N ALA A 60 -3.84 8.48 -13.12
CA ALA A 60 -4.70 7.54 -13.82
C ALA A 60 -5.18 6.42 -12.88
N ARG A 61 -4.29 5.86 -12.07
CA ARG A 61 -4.62 4.82 -11.09
C ARG A 61 -5.50 5.38 -9.96
N ILE A 62 -5.27 6.62 -9.52
CA ILE A 62 -6.12 7.29 -8.51
C ILE A 62 -7.58 7.34 -8.96
N ARG A 63 -7.84 7.67 -10.23
CA ARG A 63 -9.22 7.73 -10.78
C ARG A 63 -9.97 6.40 -10.64
N LEU A 64 -9.27 5.27 -10.65
CA LEU A 64 -9.90 3.95 -10.52
C LEU A 64 -10.53 3.72 -9.13
N GLY A 65 -10.06 4.46 -8.12
CA GLY A 65 -10.64 4.51 -6.77
C GLY A 65 -11.59 5.68 -6.54
N LEU A 66 -11.95 6.46 -7.55
CA LEU A 66 -12.85 7.60 -7.41
C LEU A 66 -14.09 7.44 -8.30
N ARG A 67 -15.19 8.08 -7.91
CA ARG A 67 -16.37 8.26 -8.76
C ARG A 67 -16.00 9.08 -9.99
N THR A 68 -16.63 8.78 -11.11
CA THR A 68 -16.59 9.61 -12.32
C THR A 68 -16.90 11.07 -11.99
N GLY A 69 -16.16 12.01 -12.61
CA GLY A 69 -16.32 13.45 -12.38
C GLY A 69 -15.47 14.03 -11.23
N ASN A 70 -14.60 13.25 -10.60
CA ASN A 70 -13.71 13.71 -9.52
C ASN A 70 -12.26 13.95 -10.00
N ASP A 71 -12.07 14.41 -11.23
CA ASP A 71 -10.74 14.63 -11.83
C ASP A 71 -9.87 15.62 -11.03
N ASP A 72 -10.46 16.69 -10.50
CA ASP A 72 -9.73 17.66 -9.70
C ASP A 72 -9.23 17.06 -8.39
N MET A 73 -9.99 16.15 -7.79
CA MET A 73 -9.54 15.40 -6.62
C MET A 73 -8.41 14.43 -6.99
N ALA A 74 -8.52 13.74 -8.14
CA ALA A 74 -7.46 12.86 -8.61
C ALA A 74 -6.14 13.62 -8.81
N LYS A 75 -6.18 14.77 -9.48
CA LYS A 75 -5.04 15.69 -9.65
C LYS A 75 -4.50 16.18 -8.31
N ALA A 76 -5.38 16.56 -7.38
CA ALA A 76 -4.98 17.06 -6.07
C ALA A 76 -4.22 16.00 -5.27
N ILE A 77 -4.67 14.73 -5.29
CA ILE A 77 -3.98 13.59 -4.65
C ILE A 77 -2.66 13.33 -5.35
N ALA A 78 -2.65 13.25 -6.70
CA ALA A 78 -1.44 13.02 -7.48
C ALA A 78 -0.36 14.07 -7.19
N SER A 79 -0.75 15.34 -7.02
CA SER A 79 0.19 16.42 -6.68
C SER A 79 0.85 16.27 -5.31
N ILE A 80 0.19 15.60 -4.35
CA ILE A 80 0.77 15.30 -3.03
C ILE A 80 1.88 14.26 -3.21
N TYR A 81 1.58 13.20 -3.96
CA TYR A 81 2.55 12.14 -4.23
C TYR A 81 3.73 12.61 -5.09
N ALA A 82 3.50 13.54 -6.02
CA ALA A 82 4.56 14.16 -6.82
C ALA A 82 5.57 14.99 -5.99
N ARG A 83 5.21 15.36 -4.75
CA ARG A 83 6.09 16.10 -3.82
C ARG A 83 6.84 15.19 -2.86
N LEU A 84 6.61 13.88 -2.90
CA LEU A 84 7.36 12.95 -2.08
C LEU A 84 8.83 12.94 -2.56
N PRO A 85 9.80 12.87 -1.64
CA PRO A 85 11.21 12.74 -2.02
C PRO A 85 11.42 11.50 -2.88
N THR A 86 12.38 11.57 -3.81
CA THR A 86 12.61 10.51 -4.80
C THR A 86 13.62 9.46 -4.35
N ASP A 87 14.37 9.71 -3.27
CA ASP A 87 15.40 8.82 -2.76
C ASP A 87 14.83 7.57 -2.08
N ASP A 88 15.58 6.47 -2.15
CA ASP A 88 15.16 5.17 -1.62
C ASP A 88 14.91 5.20 -0.10
N GLY A 89 15.65 6.01 0.65
CA GLY A 89 15.49 6.13 2.10
C GLY A 89 14.11 6.71 2.47
N ALA A 90 13.72 7.80 1.82
CA ALA A 90 12.39 8.39 1.99
C ALA A 90 11.28 7.43 1.58
N TRP A 91 11.45 6.69 0.48
CA TRP A 91 10.48 5.69 0.05
C TRP A 91 10.37 4.51 1.02
N ALA A 92 11.48 4.02 1.57
CA ALA A 92 11.46 2.98 2.59
C ALA A 92 10.72 3.43 3.87
N GLY A 93 10.80 4.73 4.19
CA GLY A 93 10.20 5.35 5.38
C GLY A 93 8.75 5.84 5.23
N ALA A 94 8.15 5.84 4.04
CA ALA A 94 6.82 6.47 3.87
C ALA A 94 5.69 5.78 4.66
N PHE A 95 5.85 4.48 4.93
CA PHE A 95 4.98 3.69 5.79
C PHE A 95 5.66 3.31 7.13
N ALA A 96 6.50 4.20 7.67
CA ALA A 96 7.22 3.92 8.90
C ALA A 96 6.28 3.81 10.12
N ALA A 97 6.38 2.69 10.83
CA ALA A 97 5.80 2.49 12.15
C ALA A 97 6.91 2.27 13.20
N PRO A 98 6.69 2.63 14.48
CA PRO A 98 7.64 2.37 15.56
C PRO A 98 8.14 0.93 15.54
N ALA A 99 9.42 0.67 15.79
CA ALA A 99 10.02 -0.67 15.63
C ALA A 99 9.28 -1.79 16.38
N GLY A 100 8.71 -1.50 17.55
CA GLY A 100 7.90 -2.45 18.33
C GLY A 100 6.56 -2.84 17.69
N ASN A 101 6.09 -2.14 16.66
CA ASN A 101 4.84 -2.44 15.96
C ASN A 101 5.10 -3.48 14.87
N THR A 102 5.21 -4.76 15.25
CA THR A 102 5.61 -5.85 14.34
C THR A 102 4.43 -6.58 13.71
N GLU A 103 3.22 -6.45 14.26
CA GLU A 103 2.03 -7.08 13.73
C GLU A 103 1.33 -6.18 12.70
N VAL A 104 0.80 -6.81 11.64
CA VAL A 104 0.04 -6.14 10.59
C VAL A 104 -1.40 -6.58 10.68
N GLN A 105 -2.29 -5.63 10.92
CA GLN A 105 -3.73 -5.80 10.86
C GLN A 105 -4.27 -5.10 9.62
N VAL A 106 -5.28 -5.71 8.99
CA VAL A 106 -5.93 -5.14 7.81
C VAL A 106 -7.44 -5.18 8.02
N HIS A 107 -8.07 -4.03 7.89
CA HIS A 107 -9.52 -3.88 7.96
C HIS A 107 -10.05 -3.51 6.58
N ALA A 108 -11.24 -3.98 6.25
CA ALA A 108 -11.84 -3.81 4.94
C ALA A 108 -13.26 -3.29 5.12
N ALA A 109 -13.64 -2.34 4.28
CA ALA A 109 -15.01 -1.87 4.18
C ALA A 109 -15.29 -1.46 2.73
N THR A 110 -16.46 -1.84 2.23
CA THR A 110 -17.00 -1.34 0.97
C THR A 110 -17.32 0.15 1.08
N THR A 111 -17.49 0.81 -0.06
CA THR A 111 -17.88 2.22 -0.11
C THR A 111 -19.19 2.47 0.63
N GLU A 112 -20.12 1.54 0.51
CA GLU A 112 -21.45 1.57 1.09
C GLU A 112 -21.40 1.37 2.61
N GLU A 113 -20.58 0.44 3.09
CA GLU A 113 -20.28 0.23 4.51
C GLU A 113 -19.64 1.48 5.13
N LEU A 114 -18.62 2.06 4.47
CA LEU A 114 -17.97 3.30 4.91
C LEU A 114 -18.96 4.48 4.97
N ALA A 115 -19.85 4.60 3.98
CA ALA A 115 -20.83 5.68 3.94
C ALA A 115 -21.86 5.60 5.07
N THR A 116 -22.25 4.38 5.45
CA THR A 116 -23.27 4.11 6.47
C THR A 116 -22.70 3.94 7.88
N ASN A 117 -21.39 3.80 8.01
CA ASN A 117 -20.69 3.43 9.23
C ASN A 117 -20.98 1.98 9.70
N ALA A 118 -21.44 1.12 8.79
CA ALA A 118 -21.64 -0.30 9.07
C ALA A 118 -20.28 -1.01 8.92
N GLY A 119 -19.71 -1.52 10.01
CA GLY A 119 -18.44 -2.27 9.95
C GLY A 119 -17.17 -1.44 9.73
N SER A 120 -17.26 -0.11 9.68
CA SER A 120 -16.11 0.78 9.46
C SER A 120 -15.55 1.41 10.74
N GLY A 121 -15.75 0.79 11.91
CA GLY A 121 -15.32 1.34 13.21
C GLY A 121 -13.83 1.68 13.28
N GLU A 122 -13.02 1.02 12.45
CA GLU A 122 -11.57 1.25 12.37
C GLU A 122 -11.19 2.48 11.54
N PHE A 123 -12.06 2.87 10.60
CA PHE A 123 -11.81 4.00 9.71
C PHE A 123 -12.13 5.34 10.39
N PRO A 124 -11.34 6.39 10.12
CA PRO A 124 -11.62 7.71 10.67
C PRO A 124 -12.92 8.29 10.11
N GLY A 125 -13.61 9.15 10.86
CA GLY A 125 -14.86 9.78 10.40
C GLY A 125 -14.75 10.54 9.07
N GLY A 126 -13.55 11.01 8.70
CA GLY A 126 -13.25 11.56 7.39
C GLY A 126 -13.45 10.57 6.23
N ALA A 127 -13.21 9.27 6.45
CA ALA A 127 -13.42 8.20 5.49
C ALA A 127 -14.90 8.09 5.08
N ARG A 128 -15.83 8.22 6.04
CA ARG A 128 -17.27 8.25 5.77
C ARG A 128 -17.67 9.39 4.83
N ARG A 129 -17.10 10.58 5.05
CA ARG A 129 -17.37 11.77 4.24
C ARG A 129 -16.90 11.56 2.80
N VAL A 130 -15.69 11.05 2.59
CA VAL A 130 -15.19 10.77 1.24
C VAL A 130 -15.95 9.62 0.59
N ALA A 131 -16.39 8.60 1.34
CA ALA A 131 -17.17 7.49 0.81
C ALA A 131 -18.51 7.95 0.23
N LYS A 132 -19.18 8.89 0.89
CA LYS A 132 -20.43 9.48 0.40
C LYS A 132 -20.24 10.37 -0.82
N ALA A 133 -19.11 11.07 -0.91
CA ALA A 133 -18.91 12.11 -1.91
C ALA A 133 -18.16 11.61 -3.15
N ILE A 134 -17.02 10.96 -2.97
CA ILE A 134 -16.01 10.83 -4.02
C ILE A 134 -15.52 9.40 -4.26
N LEU A 135 -15.64 8.47 -3.31
CA LEU A 135 -15.14 7.10 -3.51
C LEU A 135 -16.03 6.32 -4.48
N LYS A 136 -15.40 5.57 -5.38
CA LYS A 136 -16.08 4.73 -6.37
C LYS A 136 -17.00 3.70 -5.69
N PRO A 137 -18.31 3.62 -6.04
CA PRO A 137 -19.24 2.63 -5.49
C PRO A 137 -18.75 1.20 -5.70
N GLN A 138 -19.26 0.27 -4.87
CA GLN A 138 -18.97 -1.16 -4.95
C GLN A 138 -17.46 -1.49 -4.91
N THR A 139 -16.65 -0.57 -4.40
CA THR A 139 -15.21 -0.76 -4.23
C THR A 139 -14.91 -1.00 -2.76
N THR A 140 -14.10 -2.01 -2.47
CA THR A 140 -13.58 -2.28 -1.14
C THR A 140 -12.33 -1.45 -0.90
N TYR A 141 -12.36 -0.67 0.17
CA TYR A 141 -11.21 0.04 0.68
C TYR A 141 -10.69 -0.65 1.93
N TYR A 142 -9.39 -0.54 2.14
CA TYR A 142 -8.70 -1.16 3.24
C TYR A 142 -7.98 -0.13 4.08
N GLU A 143 -7.91 -0.42 5.36
CA GLU A 143 -7.01 0.20 6.31
C GLU A 143 -5.96 -0.82 6.71
N VAL A 144 -4.72 -0.36 6.82
CA VAL A 144 -3.61 -1.15 7.35
C VAL A 144 -3.18 -0.52 8.65
N GLU A 145 -3.01 -1.35 9.67
CA GLU A 145 -2.50 -0.93 10.96
C GLU A 145 -1.27 -1.76 11.34
N PHE A 146 -0.20 -1.07 11.71
CA PHE A 146 0.96 -1.68 12.35
C PHE A 146 0.81 -1.55 13.86
N VAL A 147 0.66 -2.66 14.56
CA VAL A 147 0.47 -2.71 16.02
C VAL A 147 1.58 -3.47 16.72
N LYS A 148 1.77 -3.17 18.00
CA LYS A 148 2.63 -3.97 18.88
C LYS A 148 1.94 -5.30 19.22
N PRO A 149 2.66 -6.41 19.36
CA PRO A 149 2.06 -7.69 19.77
C PRO A 149 1.21 -7.57 21.04
N GLY A 150 -0.02 -8.07 20.97
CA GLY A 150 -1.00 -8.01 22.07
C GLY A 150 -1.68 -6.65 22.27
N HIS A 151 -1.42 -5.66 21.41
CA HIS A 151 -2.12 -4.37 21.42
C HIS A 151 -3.15 -4.29 20.29
N SER A 152 -4.19 -3.49 20.53
CA SER A 152 -5.30 -3.28 19.59
C SER A 152 -5.23 -1.95 18.83
N ALA A 153 -4.14 -1.18 18.99
CA ALA A 153 -3.99 0.12 18.36
C ALA A 153 -2.51 0.43 18.06
N GLY A 154 -2.26 1.15 16.98
CA GLY A 154 -0.95 1.46 16.45
C GLY A 154 -0.97 2.50 15.32
N MET A 155 -0.06 2.35 14.36
CA MET A 155 0.08 3.28 13.25
C MET A 155 -0.81 2.85 12.08
N LYS A 156 -1.78 3.70 11.73
CA LYS A 156 -2.79 3.43 10.70
C LYS A 156 -2.48 4.14 9.38
N TYR A 157 -2.77 3.45 8.28
CA TYR A 157 -2.75 3.96 6.92
C TYR A 157 -4.05 3.57 6.23
N HIS A 158 -4.65 4.51 5.50
CA HIS A 158 -6.05 4.40 5.11
C HIS A 158 -6.27 4.47 3.60
N LEU A 159 -7.42 3.94 3.18
CA LEU A 159 -7.94 3.99 1.81
C LEU A 159 -7.00 3.33 0.80
N PHE A 160 -6.51 2.15 1.14
CA PHE A 160 -5.95 1.25 0.15
C PHE A 160 -7.06 0.64 -0.69
N PHE A 161 -6.81 0.40 -1.97
CA PHE A 161 -7.74 -0.31 -2.85
C PHE A 161 -6.96 -1.08 -3.91
N TRP A 162 -7.62 -2.09 -4.49
CA TRP A 162 -7.09 -2.82 -5.64
C TRP A 162 -7.62 -2.18 -6.93
N ASP A 163 -6.74 -1.79 -7.83
CA ASP A 163 -7.14 -1.13 -9.09
C ASP A 163 -7.44 -2.11 -10.25
N GLY A 164 -7.30 -3.41 -10.00
CA GLY A 164 -7.37 -4.48 -11.01
C GLY A 164 -6.01 -5.10 -11.34
N SER A 165 -4.92 -4.40 -11.06
CA SER A 165 -3.55 -4.79 -11.41
C SER A 165 -2.55 -4.72 -10.24
N ALA A 166 -2.70 -3.75 -9.34
CA ALA A 166 -1.83 -3.56 -8.20
C ALA A 166 -2.55 -2.80 -7.06
N TRP A 167 -2.01 -2.92 -5.85
CA TRP A 167 -2.47 -2.15 -4.70
C TRP A 167 -2.16 -0.67 -4.89
N CYS A 168 -3.09 0.18 -4.47
CA CYS A 168 -3.00 1.63 -4.49
C CYS A 168 -3.41 2.19 -3.13
N MET A 169 -2.89 3.36 -2.76
CA MET A 169 -3.35 4.12 -1.60
C MET A 169 -3.85 5.50 -2.04
N LEU A 170 -5.02 5.92 -1.54
CA LEU A 170 -5.50 7.31 -1.68
C LEU A 170 -5.04 8.20 -0.50
N GLY A 171 -4.70 7.59 0.62
CA GLY A 171 -4.27 8.27 1.83
C GLY A 171 -5.40 9.06 2.49
N PRO A 172 -5.08 10.05 3.35
CA PRO A 172 -6.08 10.82 4.08
C PRO A 172 -6.74 11.90 3.21
N VAL A 173 -7.32 11.52 2.07
CA VAL A 173 -7.91 12.42 1.06
C VAL A 173 -9.01 13.33 1.63
N TRP A 174 -9.67 12.93 2.72
CA TRP A 174 -10.65 13.76 3.41
C TRP A 174 -10.05 15.09 3.91
N ARG A 175 -8.73 15.19 4.09
CA ARG A 175 -8.04 16.45 4.43
C ARG A 175 -8.08 17.49 3.30
N ARG A 176 -8.52 17.10 2.09
CA ARG A 176 -8.67 17.97 0.92
C ARG A 176 -10.12 18.38 0.67
N MET A 177 -11.07 17.76 1.37
CA MET A 177 -12.45 18.21 1.34
C MET A 177 -12.59 19.44 2.21
N LYS A 178 -13.19 20.51 1.67
CA LYS A 178 -13.66 21.63 2.49
C LYS A 178 -14.81 21.12 3.38
N GLU A 179 -14.92 21.71 4.57
CA GLU A 179 -16.03 21.44 5.48
C GLU A 179 -17.38 21.84 4.89
#